data_AF-A0AA97FL65-F1
#
_entry.id   AF-A0AA97FL65-F1
#
_cell.length_a   1.000
_cell.length_b   1.000
_cell.length_c   1.000
_cell.angle_alpha   90.00
_cell.angle_beta   90.00
_cell.angle_gamma   90.00
#
_symmetry.space_group_name_H-M   'P 1'
#
loop_
_entity.id
_entity.type
_entity.pdbx_description
1 polymer ?
#
loop_
_entity_poly.entity_id
_entity_poly.type
_entity_poly.pdbx_seq_one_letter_code
_entity_poly.pdbx_strand_id
1 'polypeptide(L)'
;MRLLLTLISGAFALAALSAGLYDLLGAPARSGLFHTGGEVWFALSPDSLNLMQAITQRYVSPELWDPTIVAVLKLPAIVSLGLPAVVLGAYPLMRALNSRPS
;
A
#
# COMPACT_ATOMS: atom_id res chain seq x y z
N MET A 1 -0.88 9.13 19.23
CA MET A 1 -1.63 8.11 18.45
C MET A 1 -2.47 8.70 17.32
N ARG A 2 -3.38 9.66 17.57
CA ARG A 2 -4.18 10.30 16.50
C ARG A 2 -3.32 10.88 15.36
N LEU A 3 -2.32 11.70 15.69
CA LEU A 3 -1.44 12.31 14.69
C LEU A 3 -0.71 11.26 13.85
N LEU A 4 -0.17 10.22 14.48
CA LEU A 4 0.55 9.15 13.80
C LEU A 4 -0.33 8.43 12.77
N LEU A 5 -1.55 8.02 13.15
CA LEU A 5 -2.48 7.36 12.23
C LEU A 5 -2.85 8.26 11.05
N THR A 6 -3.03 9.56 11.29
CA THR A 6 -3.30 10.53 10.22
C THR A 6 -2.12 10.68 9.27
N LEU A 7 -0.89 10.75 9.79
CA LEU A 7 0.32 10.86 8.94
C LEU A 7 0.52 9.59 8.10
N ILE A 8 0.36 8.41 8.69
CA ILE A 8 0.49 7.13 7.97
C ILE A 8 -0.62 7.01 6.92
N SER A 9 -1.88 7.25 7.29
CA SER A 9 -3.01 7.26 6.35
C SER A 9 -2.77 8.24 5.19
N GLY A 10 -2.29 9.45 5.48
CA GLY A 10 -1.94 10.45 4.47
C GLY A 10 -0.83 10.00 3.53
N ALA A 11 0.21 9.34 4.05
CA ALA A 11 1.28 8.78 3.22
C ALA A 11 0.77 7.69 2.28
N PHE A 12 -0.07 6.76 2.78
CA PHE A 12 -0.70 5.74 1.94
C PHE A 12 -1.67 6.33 0.92
N ALA A 13 -2.44 7.35 1.29
CA ALA A 13 -3.35 8.04 0.37
C ALA A 13 -2.59 8.73 -0.77
N LEU A 14 -1.48 9.40 -0.45
CA LEU A 14 -0.62 10.04 -1.44
C LEU A 14 -0.01 9.00 -2.38
N ALA A 15 0.51 7.90 -1.83
CA ALA A 15 1.09 6.82 -2.64
C ALA A 15 0.05 6.15 -3.56
N ALA A 16 -1.18 5.93 -3.07
CA ALA A 16 -2.28 5.40 -3.87
C ALA A 16 -2.69 6.37 -5.00
N LEU A 17 -2.76 7.67 -4.71
CA LEU A 17 -3.02 8.70 -5.72
C LEU A 17 -1.92 8.73 -6.79
N SER A 18 -0.65 8.68 -6.38
CA SER A 18 0.48 8.61 -7.30
C SER A 18 0.45 7.37 -8.17
N ALA A 19 0.09 6.20 -7.61
CA ALA A 19 -0.07 4.97 -8.38
C ALA A 19 -1.19 5.10 -9.42
N GLY A 20 -2.37 5.61 -9.04
CA GLY A 20 -3.47 5.84 -9.97
C GLY A 20 -3.13 6.85 -11.07
N LEU A 21 -2.39 7.91 -10.73
CA LEU A 21 -1.91 8.88 -11.72
C LEU A 21 -0.88 8.27 -12.67
N TYR A 22 0.00 7.41 -12.15
CA TYR A 22 0.98 6.69 -12.95
C TYR A 22 0.31 5.69 -13.90
N ASP A 23 -0.75 5.00 -13.47
CA ASP A 23 -1.56 4.16 -14.37
C ASP A 23 -2.26 4.97 -15.47
N LEU A 24 -2.64 6.22 -15.19
CA LEU A 24 -3.36 7.07 -16.14
C LEU A 24 -2.44 7.79 -17.13
N LEU A 25 -1.28 8.25 -16.67
CA LEU A 25 -0.37 9.12 -17.42
C LEU A 25 0.96 8.46 -17.80
N GLY A 26 1.28 7.33 -17.18
CA GLY A 26 2.55 6.64 -17.33
C GLY A 26 2.55 5.61 -18.46
N ALA A 27 3.59 4.76 -18.45
CA ALA A 27 3.69 3.65 -19.37
C ALA A 27 2.60 2.61 -19.09
N PRO A 28 2.16 1.81 -20.07
CA PRO A 28 1.21 0.73 -19.81
C PRO A 28 1.78 -0.32 -18.84
N ALA A 29 0.93 -0.79 -17.93
CA ALA A 29 1.30 -1.84 -16.99
C ALA A 29 1.62 -3.16 -17.72
N ARG A 30 2.62 -3.89 -17.22
CA ARG A 30 2.99 -5.20 -17.79
C ARG A 30 2.03 -6.31 -17.34
N SER A 31 1.38 -6.13 -16.19
CA SER A 31 0.50 -7.12 -15.56
C SER A 31 -0.97 -7.03 -15.98
N GLY A 32 -1.36 -6.06 -16.81
CA GLY A 32 -2.75 -5.89 -17.25
C GLY A 32 -3.17 -4.42 -17.31
N LEU A 33 -4.35 -4.10 -16.77
CA LEU A 33 -4.92 -2.74 -16.80
C LEU A 33 -4.25 -1.76 -15.82
N PHE A 34 -3.76 -2.26 -14.69
CA PHE A 34 -3.12 -1.46 -13.64
C PHE A 34 -1.79 -2.11 -13.26
N HIS A 35 -0.80 -1.30 -12.90
CA HIS A 35 0.43 -1.81 -12.31
C HIS A 35 0.11 -2.43 -10.96
N THR A 36 0.67 -3.60 -10.73
CA THR A 36 0.56 -4.25 -9.41
C THR A 36 1.47 -3.57 -8.39
N GLY A 37 1.17 -3.72 -7.10
CA GLY A 37 2.04 -3.20 -6.03
C GLY A 37 3.47 -3.73 -6.12
N GLY A 38 3.63 -5.00 -6.49
CA GLY A 38 4.93 -5.62 -6.72
C GLY A 38 5.66 -5.04 -7.93
N GLU A 39 4.96 -4.77 -9.04
CA GLU A 39 5.55 -4.14 -10.23
C GLU A 39 6.05 -2.72 -9.93
N VAL A 40 5.25 -1.92 -9.22
CA VAL A 40 5.65 -0.56 -8.82
C VAL A 40 6.85 -0.60 -7.86
N TRP A 41 6.84 -1.47 -6.85
CA TRP A 41 7.97 -1.61 -5.93
C TRP A 41 9.24 -2.07 -6.66
N PHE A 42 9.13 -3.10 -7.51
CA PHE A 42 10.26 -3.59 -8.30
C PHE A 42 10.84 -2.50 -9.22
N ALA A 43 10.00 -1.67 -9.84
CA ALA A 43 10.44 -0.56 -10.67
C ALA A 43 11.15 0.56 -9.88
N LEU A 44 10.74 0.79 -8.62
CA LEU A 44 11.35 1.79 -7.74
C LEU A 44 12.66 1.30 -7.12
N SER A 45 12.69 0.06 -6.63
CA SER A 45 13.86 -0.53 -5.97
C SER A 45 13.74 -2.05 -5.90
N PRO A 46 14.32 -2.79 -6.86
CA PRO A 46 14.27 -4.25 -6.86
C PRO A 46 15.08 -4.84 -5.68
N ASP A 47 16.19 -4.20 -5.29
CA ASP A 47 17.04 -4.65 -4.19
C ASP A 47 16.30 -4.64 -2.85
N SER A 48 15.49 -3.61 -2.59
CA SER A 48 14.70 -3.54 -1.35
C SER A 48 13.59 -4.59 -1.32
N LEU A 49 12.94 -4.88 -2.46
CA LEU A 49 11.95 -5.95 -2.56
C LEU A 49 12.59 -7.32 -2.27
N ASN A 50 13.74 -7.61 -2.90
CA ASN A 50 14.48 -8.85 -2.69
C ASN A 50 15.00 -8.98 -1.25
N LEU A 51 15.47 -7.89 -0.65
CA LEU A 51 15.90 -7.87 0.75
C LEU A 51 14.73 -8.17 1.69
N MET A 52 13.58 -7.51 1.49
CA MET A 52 12.37 -7.76 2.29
C MET A 52 11.90 -9.20 2.14
N GLN A 53 11.91 -9.74 0.92
CA GLN A 53 11.65 -11.16 0.69
C GLN A 53 12.56 -12.05 1.52
N ALA A 54 13.88 -11.88 1.36
CA ALA A 54 14.87 -12.73 2.00
C ALA A 54 14.78 -12.64 3.53
N ILE A 55 14.59 -11.44 4.08
CA ILE A 55 14.45 -11.24 5.53
C ILE A 55 13.17 -11.91 6.03
N THR A 56 12.02 -11.68 5.39
CA THR A 56 10.75 -12.26 5.83
C THR A 56 10.80 -13.79 5.77
N GLN A 57 11.26 -14.36 4.65
CA GLN A 57 11.32 -15.81 4.49
C GLN A 57 12.33 -16.47 5.42
N ARG A 58 13.47 -15.82 5.71
CA ARG A 58 14.53 -16.41 6.54
C ARG A 58 14.32 -16.22 8.04
N TYR A 59 13.77 -15.09 8.46
CA TYR A 59 13.74 -14.69 9.87
C TYR A 59 12.34 -14.53 10.47
N VAL A 60 11.27 -14.53 9.66
CA VAL A 60 9.90 -14.38 10.16
C VAL A 60 9.08 -15.64 9.90
N SER A 61 8.75 -15.89 8.64
CA SER A 61 8.05 -17.10 8.18
C SER A 61 8.00 -17.07 6.63
N PRO A 62 8.32 -18.19 5.96
CA PRO A 62 8.15 -18.31 4.51
C PRO A 62 6.71 -18.04 4.05
N GLU A 63 5.72 -18.53 4.80
CA GLU A 63 4.29 -18.45 4.50
C GLU A 63 3.76 -17.01 4.57
N LEU A 64 4.38 -16.18 5.42
CA LEU A 64 4.07 -14.75 5.48
C LEU A 64 4.46 -14.03 4.19
N TRP A 65 5.59 -14.41 3.57
CA TRP A 65 5.95 -13.83 2.28
C TRP A 65 5.04 -14.36 1.17
N ASP A 66 4.97 -15.69 1.03
CA ASP A 66 4.19 -16.37 -0.01
C ASP A 66 3.38 -17.49 0.66
N PRO A 67 2.04 -17.39 0.72
CA PRO A 67 1.18 -16.58 -0.16
C PRO A 67 0.80 -15.18 0.32
N THR A 68 1.02 -14.79 1.58
CA THR A 68 0.35 -13.60 2.14
C THR A 68 0.78 -12.27 1.53
N ILE A 69 2.06 -11.89 1.64
CA ILE A 69 2.55 -10.61 1.09
C ILE A 69 2.48 -10.63 -0.44
N VAL A 70 2.83 -11.75 -1.08
CA VAL A 70 2.72 -11.92 -2.53
C VAL A 70 1.29 -11.71 -3.02
N ALA A 71 0.26 -12.15 -2.29
CA ALA A 71 -1.13 -11.90 -2.65
C ALA A 71 -1.45 -10.39 -2.66
N VAL A 72 -0.93 -9.62 -1.69
CA VAL A 72 -1.09 -8.16 -1.64
C VAL A 72 -0.31 -7.49 -2.78
N LEU A 73 0.93 -7.92 -3.03
CA LEU A 73 1.77 -7.38 -4.11
C LEU A 73 1.18 -7.61 -5.50
N LYS A 74 0.36 -8.65 -5.67
CA LYS A 74 -0.37 -8.93 -6.93
C LYS A 74 -1.62 -8.08 -7.13
N LEU A 75 -2.10 -7.36 -6.10
CA LEU A 75 -3.19 -6.41 -6.27
C LEU A 75 -2.71 -5.16 -7.03
N PRO A 76 -3.61 -4.43 -7.71
CA PRO A 76 -3.30 -3.11 -8.24
C PRO A 76 -2.67 -2.21 -7.18
N ALA A 77 -1.66 -1.43 -7.54
CA ALA A 77 -0.94 -0.54 -6.60
C ALA A 77 -1.90 0.46 -5.92
N ILE A 78 -2.85 1.01 -6.68
CA ILE A 78 -3.90 1.88 -6.13
C ILE A 78 -4.74 1.19 -5.04
N VAL A 79 -5.02 -0.10 -5.18
CA VAL A 79 -5.82 -0.87 -4.21
C VAL A 79 -4.98 -1.26 -3.00
N SER A 80 -3.80 -1.82 -3.23
CA SER A 80 -2.89 -2.27 -2.15
C SER A 80 -2.43 -1.13 -1.24
N LEU A 81 -2.34 0.10 -1.77
CA LEU A 81 -2.01 1.31 -0.99
C LEU A 81 -3.27 2.06 -0.49
N GLY A 82 -4.34 2.11 -1.28
CA GLY A 82 -5.56 2.84 -0.96
C GLY A 82 -6.37 2.20 0.17
N LEU A 83 -6.43 0.87 0.24
CA LEU A 83 -7.14 0.17 1.31
C LEU A 83 -6.56 0.50 2.70
N PRO A 84 -5.23 0.37 2.95
CA PRO A 84 -4.63 0.84 4.19
C PRO A 84 -4.90 2.32 4.48
N ALA A 85 -4.86 3.19 3.47
CA ALA A 85 -5.14 4.62 3.65
C ALA A 85 -6.52 4.86 4.27
N VAL A 86 -7.54 4.20 3.71
CA VAL A 86 -8.93 4.31 4.16
C VAL A 86 -9.10 3.71 5.56
N VAL A 87 -8.56 2.50 5.79
CA VAL A 87 -8.70 1.81 7.09
C VAL A 87 -8.05 2.60 8.22
N LEU A 88 -6.84 3.13 7.99
CA LEU A 88 -6.12 3.93 9.00
C LEU A 88 -6.75 5.31 9.21
N GLY A 89 -7.31 5.91 8.15
CA GLY A 89 -7.97 7.23 8.20
C GLY A 89 -9.38 7.19 8.82
N ALA A 90 -10.08 6.06 8.70
CA ALA A 90 -11.43 5.86 9.21
C ALA A 90 -11.53 6.08 10.73
N TYR A 91 -10.61 5.51 11.51
CA TYR A 91 -10.64 5.62 12.98
C TYR A 91 -10.59 7.07 13.52
N PRO A 92 -9.58 7.91 13.17
CA PRO A 92 -9.53 9.29 13.64
C PRO A 92 -10.68 10.15 13.08
N LEU A 93 -11.18 9.85 11.87
CA LEU A 93 -12.31 10.52 11.26
C LEU A 93 -13.62 10.28 12.03
N MET A 94 -13.96 9.02 12.29
CA MET A 94 -15.16 8.64 13.04
C MET A 94 -15.17 9.28 14.43
N ARG A 95 -14.03 9.28 15.12
CA ARG A 95 -13.89 9.95 16.42
C ARG A 95 -14.17 11.44 16.34
N ALA A 96 -13.71 12.12 15.29
CA ALA A 96 -13.92 13.55 15.11
C ALA A 96 -15.39 13.89 14.84
N LEU A 97 -16.10 13.06 14.07
CA LEU A 97 -17.53 13.23 13.79
C LEU A 97 -18.37 13.07 15.06
N ASN A 98 -18.08 12.07 15.89
CA ASN A 98 -18.79 11.84 17.15
C ASN A 98 -18.54 12.90 18.23
N SER A 99 -17.53 13.77 18.06
CA SER A 99 -17.17 14.80 19.06
C SER A 99 -17.84 16.17 18.80
N ARG A 100 -18.65 16.30 17.75
CA ARG A 100 -19.33 17.56 17.41
C ARG A 100 -20.63 17.68 18.22
N PRO A 101 -20.82 18.73 19.05
CA PRO A 101 -22.11 18.95 19.70
C PRO A 101 -23.18 19.26 18.63
N SER A 102 -24.36 18.65 18.79
CA SER A 102 -25.56 18.86 17.96
C SER A 102 -26.11 20.26 18.08
#